data_AF-A0A845B059-F1
#
_entry.id   AF-A0A845B059-F1
#
_cell.length_a   1.000
_cell.length_b   1.000
_cell.length_c   1.000
_cell.angle_alpha   90.00
_cell.angle_beta   90.00
_cell.angle_gamma   90.00
#
_symmetry.space_group_name_H-M   'P 1'
#
loop_
_entity.id
_entity.type
_entity.pdbx_description
1 polymer ?
#
loop_
_entity_poly.entity_id
_entity_poly.type
_entity_poly.pdbx_seq_one_letter_code
_entity_poly.pdbx_strand_id
1 'polypeptide(L)'
;MPADTNPYGGVFGGWLMAQMALGAGSLASRVGQGKAVVVSATDFAFPGAMAVGDELSVYCDIAATGTTSLTISAEAIARERNGEATTKVAQGTFKFVVLDDNNTPRAVAAKPLPKENDNG
;
A
#
# COMPACT_ATOMS: atom_id res chain seq x y z
N MET A 1 15.61 16.05 8.68
CA MET A 1 15.15 17.06 7.70
C MET A 1 13.63 17.12 7.76
N PRO A 2 13.03 18.19 7.23
CA PRO A 2 11.74 18.20 6.51
C PRO A 2 11.65 17.11 5.40
N ALA A 3 12.24 15.93 5.58
CA ALA A 3 12.60 14.96 4.54
C ALA A 3 11.36 14.38 3.85
N ASP A 4 10.27 14.34 4.60
CA ASP A 4 8.99 13.80 4.17
C ASP A 4 8.01 14.93 3.79
N THR A 5 8.47 16.18 3.80
CA THR A 5 7.69 17.36 3.40
C THR A 5 8.19 17.93 2.09
N ASN A 6 7.28 18.44 1.28
CA ASN A 6 7.60 19.23 0.11
C ASN A 6 8.03 20.67 0.51
N PRO A 7 8.62 21.46 -0.40
CA PRO A 7 9.04 22.85 -0.12
C PRO A 7 7.92 23.81 0.32
N TYR A 8 6.65 23.39 0.22
CA TYR A 8 5.48 24.17 0.60
C TYR A 8 4.91 23.76 1.97
N GLY A 9 5.61 22.89 2.72
CA GLY A 9 5.25 22.49 4.08
C GLY A 9 4.20 21.38 4.18
N GLY A 10 3.70 20.86 3.06
CA GLY A 10 2.83 19.68 3.03
C GLY A 10 3.64 18.38 2.93
N VAL A 11 3.02 17.23 3.19
CA VAL A 11 3.65 15.92 3.00
C VAL A 11 4.03 15.71 1.52
N PHE A 12 5.22 15.17 1.27
CA PHE A 12 5.73 14.90 -0.07
C PHE A 12 5.03 13.68 -0.69
N GLY A 13 4.57 13.81 -1.94
CA GLY A 13 3.88 12.72 -2.63
C GLY A 13 4.71 11.43 -2.75
N GLY A 14 6.03 11.54 -2.94
CA GLY A 14 6.91 10.37 -2.96
C GLY A 14 6.97 9.61 -1.63
N TRP A 15 6.81 10.32 -0.51
CA TRP A 15 6.71 9.69 0.81
C TRP A 15 5.39 8.92 0.94
N LEU A 16 4.25 9.51 0.53
CA LEU A 16 2.96 8.81 0.53
C LEU A 16 3.01 7.53 -0.32
N MET A 17 3.57 7.62 -1.54
CA MET A 17 3.74 6.45 -2.40
C MET A 17 4.60 5.37 -1.76
N ALA A 18 5.67 5.76 -1.04
CA ALA A 18 6.51 4.80 -0.32
C ALA A 18 5.75 4.09 0.80
N GLN A 19 4.96 4.81 1.61
CA GLN A 19 4.13 4.20 2.65
C GLN A 19 3.10 3.22 2.07
N MET A 20 2.44 3.61 0.98
CA MET A 20 1.49 2.75 0.28
C MET A 20 2.16 1.49 -0.30
N ALA A 21 3.36 1.64 -0.89
CA ALA A 21 4.12 0.51 -1.41
C ALA A 21 4.53 -0.47 -0.31
N LEU A 22 4.91 0.02 0.87
CA LEU A 22 5.22 -0.80 2.04
C LEU A 22 3.98 -1.56 2.55
N GLY A 23 2.84 -0.88 2.64
CA GLY A 23 1.56 -1.52 3.01
C GLY A 23 1.14 -2.60 2.03
N ALA A 24 1.16 -2.29 0.72
CA ALA A 24 0.83 -3.25 -0.33
C ALA A 24 1.83 -4.42 -0.39
N GLY A 25 3.13 -4.15 -0.21
CA GLY A 25 4.18 -5.17 -0.16
C GLY A 25 4.06 -6.11 1.05
N SER A 26 3.61 -5.59 2.20
CA SER A 26 3.28 -6.39 3.37
C SER A 26 2.14 -7.37 3.08
N LEU A 27 1.04 -6.88 2.48
CA LEU A 27 -0.07 -7.74 2.05
C LEU A 27 0.39 -8.78 1.01
N ALA A 28 1.15 -8.36 -0.01
CA ALA A 28 1.69 -9.25 -1.04
C ALA A 28 2.54 -10.37 -0.43
N SER A 29 3.40 -10.04 0.54
CA SER A 29 4.28 -11.01 1.19
C SER A 29 3.49 -11.98 2.09
N ARG A 30 2.46 -11.50 2.78
CA ARG A 30 1.57 -12.34 3.61
C ARG A 30 0.76 -13.33 2.77
N VAL A 31 0.14 -12.85 1.68
CA VAL A 31 -0.67 -13.67 0.76
C VAL A 31 0.23 -14.62 -0.02
N GLY A 32 1.34 -14.11 -0.54
CA GLY A 32 2.34 -14.89 -1.27
C GLY A 32 3.05 -15.92 -0.39
N GLN A 33 3.05 -15.74 0.94
CA GLN A 33 3.81 -16.52 1.92
C GLN A 33 5.32 -16.49 1.66
N GLY A 34 5.87 -15.32 1.36
CA GLY A 34 7.29 -15.18 1.03
C GLY A 34 7.65 -13.80 0.53
N LYS A 35 8.86 -13.66 -0.03
CA LYS A 35 9.33 -12.40 -0.59
C LYS A 35 8.46 -12.00 -1.78
N ALA A 36 7.98 -10.77 -1.79
CA ALA A 36 7.29 -10.16 -2.91
C ALA A 36 8.00 -8.86 -3.32
N VAL A 37 8.27 -8.71 -4.61
CA VAL A 37 8.94 -7.52 -5.15
C VAL A 37 7.98 -6.70 -6.00
N VAL A 38 7.95 -5.39 -5.78
CA VAL A 38 7.17 -4.47 -6.63
C VAL A 38 7.83 -4.39 -8.01
N VAL A 39 7.04 -4.60 -9.07
CA VAL A 39 7.51 -4.56 -10.47
C VAL A 39 6.82 -3.49 -11.30
N SER A 40 5.68 -2.98 -10.81
CA SER A 40 4.95 -1.89 -11.46
C SER A 40 4.12 -1.14 -10.43
N ALA A 41 3.95 0.16 -10.65
CA ALA A 41 3.03 1.00 -9.89
C ALA A 41 2.36 1.98 -10.86
N THR A 42 1.03 2.05 -10.85
CA THR A 42 0.22 2.79 -11.83
C THR A 42 -0.96 3.51 -11.16
N ASP A 43 -1.65 4.33 -11.93
CA ASP A 43 -2.95 4.94 -11.57
C ASP A 43 -2.92 5.77 -10.29
N PHE A 44 -1.78 6.41 -10.00
CA PHE A 44 -1.66 7.28 -8.85
C PHE A 44 -2.46 8.56 -9.00
N ALA A 45 -3.21 8.89 -7.94
CA ALA A 45 -3.84 10.19 -7.79
C ALA A 45 -3.67 10.69 -6.35
N PHE A 46 -3.64 12.02 -6.20
CA PHE A 46 -3.48 12.72 -4.92
C PHE A 46 -4.63 13.71 -4.73
N PRO A 47 -5.85 13.23 -4.42
CA PRO A 47 -7.06 14.07 -4.40
C PRO A 47 -7.14 15.00 -3.18
N GLY A 48 -6.26 14.82 -2.20
CA GLY A 48 -6.23 15.60 -0.96
C GLY A 48 -4.82 15.83 -0.46
N ALA A 49 -4.70 16.66 0.57
CA ALA A 49 -3.44 16.96 1.24
C ALA A 49 -3.46 16.44 2.68
N MET A 50 -2.28 16.07 3.19
CA MET A 50 -2.04 15.66 4.57
C MET A 50 -1.17 16.72 5.25
N ALA A 51 -1.50 17.09 6.48
CA ALA A 51 -0.67 17.96 7.29
C ALA A 51 0.42 17.16 8.03
N VAL A 52 1.54 17.81 8.32
CA VAL A 52 2.58 17.20 9.15
C VAL A 52 2.03 16.91 10.54
N GLY A 53 2.13 15.65 10.95
CA GLY A 53 1.66 15.18 12.26
C GLY A 53 0.30 14.50 12.23
N ASP A 54 -0.44 14.56 11.12
CA ASP A 54 -1.64 13.75 10.91
C ASP A 54 -1.31 12.25 10.97
N GLU A 55 -2.32 11.45 11.30
CA GLU A 55 -2.22 9.99 11.22
C GLU A 55 -2.45 9.55 9.77
N LEU A 56 -1.64 8.61 9.28
CA LEU A 56 -1.81 7.98 7.97
C LEU A 56 -2.25 6.53 8.14
N SER A 57 -3.41 6.19 7.59
CA SER A 57 -3.87 4.81 7.42
C SER A 57 -3.77 4.40 5.95
N VAL A 58 -3.18 3.23 5.69
CA VAL A 58 -3.05 2.64 4.35
C VAL A 58 -3.90 1.38 4.28
N TYR A 59 -4.89 1.39 3.39
CA TYR A 59 -5.77 0.26 3.13
C TYR A 59 -5.38 -0.38 1.80
N CYS A 60 -5.25 -1.71 1.79
CA CYS A 60 -4.77 -2.46 0.63
C CYS A 60 -5.70 -3.64 0.35
N ASP A 61 -6.05 -3.82 -0.93
CA ASP A 61 -6.91 -4.91 -1.40
C ASP A 61 -6.31 -5.61 -2.61
N ILE A 62 -6.48 -6.94 -2.68
CA ILE A 62 -6.05 -7.71 -3.86
C ILE A 62 -7.05 -7.46 -5.00
N ALA A 63 -6.63 -6.69 -5.99
CA ALA A 63 -7.41 -6.42 -7.18
C ALA A 63 -7.34 -7.58 -8.20
N ALA A 64 -6.20 -8.27 -8.29
CA ALA A 64 -6.05 -9.45 -9.15
C ALA A 64 -4.94 -10.40 -8.68
N THR A 65 -5.08 -11.69 -8.99
CA THR A 65 -4.04 -12.71 -8.79
C THR A 65 -3.70 -13.35 -10.13
N GLY A 66 -2.44 -13.24 -10.55
CA GLY A 66 -1.88 -14.00 -11.67
C GLY A 66 -1.17 -15.26 -11.18
N THR A 67 -0.45 -15.95 -12.07
CA THR A 67 0.29 -17.17 -11.70
C THR A 67 1.33 -16.89 -10.61
N THR A 68 2.20 -15.90 -10.83
CA THR A 68 3.30 -15.54 -9.91
C THR A 68 3.17 -14.14 -9.33
N SER A 69 2.06 -13.44 -9.62
CA SER A 69 1.92 -12.02 -9.34
C SER A 69 0.62 -11.67 -8.62
N LEU A 70 0.67 -10.59 -7.84
CA LEU A 70 -0.46 -9.99 -7.15
C LEU A 70 -0.58 -8.52 -7.61
N THR A 71 -1.75 -8.12 -8.06
CA THR A 71 -2.10 -6.71 -8.25
C THR A 71 -2.88 -6.24 -7.04
N ILE A 72 -2.41 -5.18 -6.39
CA ILE A 72 -2.95 -4.66 -5.14
C ILE A 72 -3.30 -3.18 -5.33
N SER A 73 -4.57 -2.83 -5.12
CA SER A 73 -4.98 -1.44 -4.96
C SER A 73 -4.66 -0.97 -3.55
N ALA A 74 -4.17 0.25 -3.42
CA ALA A 74 -3.90 0.87 -2.12
C ALA A 74 -4.51 2.27 -2.05
N GLU A 75 -5.08 2.59 -0.90
CA GLU A 75 -5.61 3.91 -0.58
C GLU A 75 -4.97 4.42 0.72
N ALA A 76 -4.61 5.70 0.74
CA ALA A 76 -4.05 6.38 1.89
C ALA A 76 -5.06 7.41 2.41
N ILE A 77 -5.47 7.24 3.66
CA ILE A 77 -6.40 8.11 4.38
C ILE A 77 -5.63 8.82 5.49
N ALA A 78 -5.64 10.16 5.45
CA ALA A 78 -5.14 10.97 6.54
C ALA A 78 -6.26 11.24 7.55
N ARG A 79 -5.95 11.22 8.84
CA ARG A 79 -6.83 11.65 9.92
C ARG A 79 -6.15 12.77 10.71
N GLU A 80 -6.90 13.83 11.01
CA GLU A 80 -6.38 14.96 11.78
C GLU A 80 -5.77 14.51 13.11
N ARG A 81 -4.60 15.04 13.45
CA ARG A 81 -3.88 14.61 14.66
C ARG A 81 -4.69 14.69 15.97
N ASN A 82 -5.50 15.73 16.12
CA ASN A 82 -6.28 16.00 17.32
C ASN A 82 -7.80 15.89 17.06
N GLY A 83 -8.20 15.24 15.97
CA GLY A 83 -9.58 15.16 15.53
C GLY A 83 -9.89 13.85 14.82
N GLU A 84 -11.14 13.68 14.41
CA GLU A 84 -11.61 12.47 13.74
C GLU A 84 -11.92 12.71 12.25
N ALA A 85 -11.70 13.93 11.75
CA ALA A 85 -11.89 14.21 10.34
C ALA A 85 -10.86 13.44 9.50
N THR A 86 -11.36 12.73 8.48
CA THR A 86 -10.54 11.92 7.58
C THR A 86 -10.59 12.45 6.15
N THR A 87 -9.47 12.40 5.44
CA THR A 87 -9.36 12.77 4.03
C THR A 87 -8.59 11.69 3.26
N LYS A 88 -9.10 11.27 2.10
CA LYS A 88 -8.31 10.47 1.16
C LYS A 88 -7.24 11.35 0.53
N VAL A 89 -5.97 11.03 0.76
CA VAL A 89 -4.83 11.86 0.31
C VAL A 89 -4.06 11.24 -0.85
N ALA A 90 -4.11 9.92 -1.00
CA ALA A 90 -3.53 9.24 -2.16
C ALA A 90 -4.24 7.93 -2.46
N GLN A 91 -4.15 7.50 -3.71
CA GLN A 91 -4.57 6.17 -4.18
C GLN A 91 -3.66 5.72 -5.32
N GLY A 92 -3.55 4.42 -5.55
CA GLY A 92 -2.77 3.85 -6.64
C GLY A 92 -2.82 2.33 -6.68
N THR A 93 -2.25 1.74 -7.73
CA THR A 93 -2.18 0.28 -7.91
C THR A 93 -0.73 -0.18 -7.99
N PHE A 94 -0.42 -1.26 -7.29
CA PHE A 94 0.90 -1.88 -7.29
C PHE A 94 0.81 -3.30 -7.81
N LYS A 95 1.79 -3.72 -8.61
CA LYS A 95 1.96 -5.11 -9.01
C LYS A 95 3.21 -5.69 -8.38
N PHE A 96 3.05 -6.84 -7.73
CA PHE A 96 4.12 -7.59 -7.09
C PHE A 96 4.33 -8.93 -7.77
N VAL A 97 5.57 -9.43 -7.75
CA VAL A 97 5.92 -10.81 -8.10
C VAL A 97 6.41 -11.53 -6.85
N VAL A 98 5.86 -12.71 -6.59
CA VAL A 98 6.24 -13.57 -5.45
C VAL A 98 7.46 -14.42 -5.85
N LEU A 99 8.45 -14.47 -4.97
CA LEU A 99 9.71 -15.17 -5.19
C LEU A 99 9.90 -16.33 -4.20
N ASP A 100 10.69 -17.32 -4.61
CA ASP A 100 11.26 -18.33 -3.74
C ASP A 100 12.57 -17.84 -3.07
N ASP A 101 13.20 -18.73 -2.29
CA ASP A 101 14.44 -18.42 -1.55
C ASP A 101 15.65 -18.16 -2.49
N ASN A 102 15.58 -18.61 -3.74
CA ASN A 102 16.58 -18.38 -4.77
C ASN A 102 16.28 -17.10 -5.59
N ASN A 103 15.31 -16.29 -5.18
CA ASN A 103 14.82 -15.11 -5.90
C ASN A 103 14.22 -15.42 -7.29
N THR A 104 13.69 -16.63 -7.49
CA THR A 104 12.99 -17.02 -8.72
C THR A 104 11.48 -16.82 -8.57
N PRO A 105 10.75 -16.29 -9.58
CA PRO A 105 9.30 -16.20 -9.54
C PRO A 105 8.66 -17.56 -9.30
N ARG A 106 7.74 -17.61 -8.33
CA ARG A 106 6.98 -18.83 -8.02
C ARG A 106 5.49 -18.55 -7.98
N ALA A 107 4.69 -19.62 -8.03
CA ALA A 107 3.25 -19.49 -7.96
C ALA A 107 2.80 -18.83 -6.64
N VAL A 108 1.80 -17.97 -6.72
CA VAL A 108 1.06 -17.50 -5.54
C VAL A 108 0.34 -18.73 -4.98
N ALA A 109 0.67 -19.14 -3.75
CA ALA A 109 0.03 -20.31 -3.15
C ALA A 109 -1.47 -20.03 -3.02
N ALA A 110 -2.31 -20.87 -3.63
CA ALA A 110 -3.76 -20.72 -3.60
C ALA A 110 -4.30 -21.10 -2.22
N LYS A 111 -4.14 -20.22 -1.23
CA LYS A 111 -4.90 -20.32 0.01
C LYS A 111 -5.56 -18.96 0.26
N PRO A 112 -6.91 -18.88 0.23
CA PRO A 112 -7.60 -17.65 0.58
C PRO A 112 -7.16 -17.21 1.98
N LEU A 113 -6.89 -15.91 2.16
CA LEU A 113 -6.83 -15.35 3.50
C LEU A 113 -8.17 -15.64 4.20
N PRO A 114 -8.18 -15.99 5.49
CA PRO A 114 -9.41 -16.00 6.25
C PRO A 114 -10.03 -14.60 6.12
N LYS A 115 -11.31 -14.53 5.75
CA LYS A 115 -12.05 -13.26 5.78
C LYS A 115 -11.92 -12.70 7.19
N GLU A 116 -11.68 -11.40 7.30
CA GLU A 116 -11.83 -10.71 8.56
C GLU A 116 -13.25 -10.97 9.04
N ASN A 117 -13.38 -11.54 10.24
CA ASN A 117 -14.70 -11.79 10.79
C ASN A 117 -15.30 -10.42 11.12
N ASP A 118 -16.40 -10.06 10.44
CA ASP A 118 -17.33 -9.02 10.88
C ASP A 118 -17.91 -9.44 12.24
N ASN A 119 -17.14 -9.26 13.30
CA ASN A 119 -17.56 -9.39 14.68
C ASN A 119 -17.27 -8.07 15.39
N GLY A 120 -18.19 -7.11 15.26
CA GLY A 120 -18.29 -5.92 16.10
C GLY A 120 -18.59 -4.65 15.32
#